data_AF-A0A2N1IER5-F1
#
_entry.id   AF-A0A2N1IER5-F1
#
_cell.length_a   1.000
_cell.length_b   1.000
_cell.length_c   1.000
_cell.angle_alpha   90.00
_cell.angle_beta   90.00
_cell.angle_gamma   90.00
#
_symmetry.space_group_name_H-M   'P 1'
#
loop_
_entity.id
_entity.type
_entity.pdbx_description
1 polymer ?
#
loop_
_entity_poly.entity_id
_entity_poly.type
_entity_poly.pdbx_seq_one_letter_code
_entity_poly.pdbx_strand_id
1 'polypeptide(L)'
;MNPIIQILKELNISDEKINELFQALTENPMMAMAFIAQLGIPPEKLQAIMSLVMADPGLIEQAVNELGLDFSKVEEAKARLKAGDI
;
A
#
# COMPACT_ATOMS: atom_id res chain seq x y z
N MET A 1 -1.81 7.66 13.73
CA MET A 1 -1.97 7.80 12.29
C MET A 1 -0.76 7.17 11.64
N ASN A 2 -1.00 6.19 10.78
CA ASN A 2 0.05 5.45 10.09
C ASN A 2 0.96 6.39 9.25
N PRO A 3 2.30 6.23 9.29
CA PRO A 3 3.23 7.10 8.56
C PRO A 3 3.10 7.01 7.03
N ILE A 4 2.70 5.85 6.49
CA ILE A 4 2.46 5.68 5.04
C ILE A 4 1.24 6.50 4.63
N ILE A 5 0.15 6.40 5.38
CA ILE A 5 -1.07 7.19 5.16
C ILE A 5 -0.76 8.69 5.23
N GLN A 6 0.07 9.11 6.20
CA GLN A 6 0.48 10.50 6.33
C GLN A 6 1.22 11.02 5.09
N ILE A 7 2.19 10.27 4.56
CA ILE A 7 2.91 10.66 3.33
C ILE A 7 1.94 10.79 2.14
N LEU A 8 1.00 9.85 2.00
CA LEU A 8 0.01 9.92 0.92
C LEU A 8 -0.89 11.16 1.06
N LYS A 9 -1.29 11.53 2.27
CA LYS A 9 -2.04 12.77 2.53
C LYS A 9 -1.23 14.03 2.23
N GLU A 10 0.07 14.05 2.56
CA GLU A 10 0.98 15.15 2.19
C GLU A 10 1.12 15.33 0.68
N LEU A 11 0.90 14.24 -0.09
CA LEU A 11 0.84 14.27 -1.56
C LEU A 11 -0.53 14.72 -2.10
N ASN A 12 -1.44 15.19 -1.24
CA ASN A 12 -2.82 15.53 -1.58
C ASN A 12 -3.62 14.35 -2.16
N ILE A 13 -3.27 13.11 -1.80
CA ILE A 13 -4.06 11.94 -2.15
C ILE A 13 -5.26 11.89 -1.21
N SER A 14 -6.47 11.83 -1.79
CA SER A 14 -7.71 11.78 -1.01
C SER A 14 -7.82 10.48 -0.20
N ASP A 15 -8.56 10.53 0.91
CA ASP A 15 -8.83 9.34 1.73
C ASP A 15 -9.44 8.19 0.91
N GLU A 16 -10.29 8.51 -0.08
CA GLU A 16 -10.86 7.55 -1.02
C GLU A 16 -9.78 6.84 -1.85
N LYS A 17 -8.83 7.60 -2.41
CA LYS A 17 -7.70 7.05 -3.19
C LYS A 17 -6.72 6.27 -2.32
N ILE A 18 -6.52 6.69 -1.08
CA ILE A 18 -5.73 5.92 -0.11
C ILE A 18 -6.43 4.58 0.16
N ASN A 19 -7.75 4.59 0.38
CA ASN A 19 -8.52 3.37 0.61
C ASN A 19 -8.44 2.42 -0.61
N GLU A 20 -8.66 2.94 -1.82
CA GLU A 20 -8.51 2.17 -3.08
C GLU A 20 -7.11 1.56 -3.24
N LEU A 21 -6.04 2.31 -2.89
CA LEU A 21 -4.67 1.80 -2.95
C LEU A 21 -4.48 0.59 -2.02
N PHE A 22 -4.89 0.72 -0.76
CA PHE A 22 -4.74 -0.37 0.21
C PHE A 22 -5.68 -1.53 -0.08
N GLN A 23 -6.88 -1.27 -0.60
CA GLN A 23 -7.77 -2.31 -1.09
C GLN A 23 -7.12 -3.09 -2.24
N ALA A 24 -6.56 -2.39 -3.23
CA ALA A 24 -5.83 -3.03 -4.32
C ALA A 24 -4.65 -3.86 -3.81
N LEU A 25 -3.92 -3.40 -2.77
CA LEU A 25 -2.84 -4.18 -2.14
C LEU A 25 -3.37 -5.47 -1.48
N THR A 26 -4.57 -5.44 -0.92
CA THR A 26 -5.22 -6.62 -0.31
C THR A 26 -5.70 -7.61 -1.36
N GLU A 27 -6.16 -7.13 -2.53
CA GLU A 27 -6.74 -8.00 -3.57
C GLU A 27 -5.69 -8.53 -4.55
N ASN A 28 -4.84 -7.63 -5.07
CA ASN A 28 -3.81 -7.95 -6.05
C ASN A 28 -2.68 -6.90 -6.03
N PRO A 29 -1.48 -7.26 -5.56
CA PRO A 29 -0.34 -6.33 -5.47
C PRO A 29 0.06 -5.74 -6.83
N MET A 30 -0.16 -6.47 -7.93
CA MET A 30 0.11 -5.96 -9.28
C MET A 30 -0.87 -4.84 -9.67
N MET A 31 -2.14 -4.94 -9.25
CA MET A 31 -3.09 -3.84 -9.43
C MET A 31 -2.71 -2.63 -8.59
N ALA A 32 -2.26 -2.84 -7.36
CA ALA A 32 -1.78 -1.74 -6.52
C ALA A 32 -0.59 -1.00 -7.17
N MET A 33 0.34 -1.72 -7.80
CA MET A 33 1.46 -1.08 -8.52
C MET A 33 0.99 -0.24 -9.71
N ALA A 34 0.01 -0.72 -10.48
CA ALA A 34 -0.61 0.07 -11.55
C ALA A 34 -1.32 1.32 -10.98
N PHE A 35 -1.98 1.18 -9.83
CA PHE A 35 -2.65 2.29 -9.16
C PHE A 35 -1.67 3.33 -8.63
N ILE A 36 -0.54 2.91 -8.03
CA ILE A 36 0.56 3.80 -7.61
C ILE A 36 1.06 4.65 -8.79
N ALA A 37 1.19 4.04 -9.97
CA ALA A 37 1.58 4.77 -11.18
C ALA A 37 0.54 5.82 -11.60
N GLN A 38 -0.76 5.50 -11.48
CA GLN A 38 -1.85 6.45 -11.78
C GLN A 38 -1.93 7.60 -10.77
N LEU A 39 -1.58 7.36 -9.51
CA LEU A 39 -1.53 8.38 -8.46
C LEU A 39 -0.42 9.42 -8.68
N GLY A 40 0.53 9.16 -9.59
CA GLY A 40 1.63 10.07 -9.87
C GLY A 40 2.55 10.29 -8.67
N ILE A 41 2.67 9.29 -7.79
CA ILE A 41 3.52 9.37 -6.60
C ILE A 41 4.97 9.60 -7.05
N PRO A 42 5.64 10.68 -6.58
CA PRO A 42 7.02 10.94 -6.93
C PRO A 42 7.94 9.76 -6.55
N PRO A 43 8.94 9.40 -7.38
CA PRO A 43 9.81 8.26 -7.12
C PRO A 43 10.49 8.30 -5.73
N GLU A 44 10.90 9.49 -5.28
CA GLU A 44 11.52 9.71 -3.96
C GLU A 44 10.56 9.39 -2.81
N LYS A 45 9.28 9.73 -2.97
CA LYS A 45 8.24 9.47 -1.96
C LYS A 45 7.84 8.00 -1.97
N LEU A 46 7.77 7.38 -3.15
CA LEU A 46 7.59 5.94 -3.26
C LEU A 46 8.75 5.19 -2.58
N GLN A 47 9.99 5.63 -2.81
CA GLN A 47 11.18 5.06 -2.16
C GLN A 47 11.13 5.25 -0.63
N ALA A 48 10.67 6.40 -0.14
CA ALA A 48 10.48 6.64 1.29
C ALA A 48 9.43 5.69 1.90
N ILE A 49 8.29 5.50 1.23
CA ILE A 49 7.26 4.52 1.64
C ILE A 49 7.86 3.11 1.67
N MET A 50 8.56 2.70 0.61
CA MET A 50 9.19 1.39 0.55
C MET A 50 10.24 1.20 1.66
N SER A 51 11.05 2.21 1.96
CA SER A 51 12.03 2.18 3.04
C SER A 51 11.34 1.98 4.41
N LEU A 52 10.23 2.67 4.66
CA LEU A 52 9.44 2.50 5.89
C LEU A 52 8.87 1.08 5.99
N VAL A 53 8.30 0.56 4.91
CA VAL A 53 7.75 -0.81 4.87
C VAL A 53 8.84 -1.87 5.04
N MET A 54 10.03 -1.63 4.52
CA MET A 54 11.17 -2.53 4.72
C MET A 54 11.70 -2.48 6.16
N ALA A 55 11.70 -1.29 6.79
CA ALA A 55 12.10 -1.14 8.18
C ALA A 55 11.07 -1.74 9.15
N ASP A 56 9.79 -1.60 8.84
CA ASP A 56 8.69 -2.15 9.61
C ASP A 56 7.56 -2.64 8.66
N PRO A 57 7.53 -3.94 8.33
CA PRO A 57 6.49 -4.53 7.50
C PRO A 57 5.08 -4.46 8.12
N GLY A 58 5.00 -4.31 9.45
CA GLY A 58 3.74 -4.16 10.19
C GLY A 58 3.02 -2.84 9.90
N LEU A 59 3.69 -1.86 9.30
CA LEU A 59 3.07 -0.61 8.89
C LEU A 59 1.97 -0.81 7.84
N ILE A 60 2.07 -1.82 6.98
CA ILE A 60 0.99 -2.12 6.02
C ILE A 60 -0.24 -2.65 6.76
N GLU A 61 -0.05 -3.54 7.74
CA GLU A 61 -1.14 -4.07 8.56
C GLU A 61 -1.85 -2.96 9.34
N GLN A 62 -1.08 -2.07 9.96
CA GLN A 62 -1.64 -0.93 10.67
C GLN A 62 -2.44 0.00 9.76
N ALA A 63 -1.95 0.25 8.54
CA ALA A 63 -2.67 1.11 7.58
C ALA A 63 -4.00 0.48 7.15
N VAL A 64 -3.97 -0.82 6.84
CA VAL A 64 -5.15 -1.60 6.47
C VAL A 64 -6.18 -1.61 7.59
N ASN A 65 -5.74 -1.84 8.84
CA ASN A 65 -6.61 -1.78 10.01
C ASN A 65 -7.17 -0.37 10.28
N GLU A 66 -6.36 0.69 10.13
CA GLU A 66 -6.79 2.09 10.28
C GLU A 66 -7.84 2.48 9.22
N LEU A 67 -7.77 1.87 8.04
CA LEU A 67 -8.73 2.06 6.94
C LEU A 67 -9.95 1.11 7.01
N GLY A 68 -10.00 0.21 8.00
CA GLY A 68 -11.07 -0.78 8.15
C GLY A 68 -11.08 -1.88 7.09
N LEU A 69 -9.92 -2.16 6.48
CA LEU A 69 -9.74 -3.17 5.44
C LEU A 69 -9.27 -4.51 6.03
N ASP A 70 -9.45 -5.61 5.31
CA ASP A 70 -9.08 -6.95 5.76
C ASP A 70 -7.64 -7.31 5.38
N PHE A 71 -6.76 -7.35 6.38
CA PHE A 71 -5.33 -7.66 6.19
C PHE A 71 -5.06 -9.12 5.82
N SER A 72 -5.97 -10.05 6.11
CA SER A 72 -5.80 -11.47 5.80
C SER A 72 -5.56 -11.68 4.30
N LYS A 73 -6.20 -10.86 3.46
CA LYS A 73 -6.05 -10.89 2.01
C LYS A 73 -4.69 -10.37 1.52
N VAL A 74 -4.09 -9.40 2.23
CA VAL A 74 -2.76 -8.87 1.90
C VAL A 74 -1.68 -9.95 2.04
N GLU A 75 -1.75 -10.77 3.08
CA GLU A 75 -0.78 -11.85 3.30
C GLU A 75 -0.92 -12.94 2.23
N GLU A 76 -2.14 -13.31 1.84
CA GLU A 76 -2.39 -14.18 0.69
C GLU A 76 -1.84 -13.59 -0.61
N ALA A 77 -2.09 -12.30 -0.85
CA ALA A 77 -1.61 -11.56 -2.00
C ALA A 77 -0.06 -11.50 -2.06
N LYS A 78 0.61 -11.27 -0.93
CA LYS A 78 2.08 -11.32 -0.81
C LYS A 78 2.64 -12.72 -1.06
N ALA A 79 1.96 -13.77 -0.56
CA ALA A 79 2.37 -15.14 -0.78
C ALA A 79 2.33 -15.49 -2.29
N ARG A 80 1.29 -15.04 -3.00
CA ARG A 80 1.19 -15.17 -4.47
C ARG A 80 2.32 -14.44 -5.21
N LEU A 81 2.68 -13.23 -4.77
CA LEU A 81 3.80 -12.47 -5.34
C LEU A 81 5.16 -13.17 -5.20
N LYS A 82 5.44 -13.79 -4.04
CA LYS A 82 6.69 -14.52 -3.80
C LYS A 82 6.76 -15.85 -4.56
N ALA A 83 5.61 -16.44 -4.88
CA ALA A 83 5.53 -17.72 -5.57
C ALA A 83 5.78 -17.61 -7.08
N GLY A 84 5.74 -16.41 -7.68
CA GLY A 84 6.10 -16.22 -9.09
C GLY A 84 5.10 -16.80 -10.10
N ASP A 85 3.83 -16.99 -9.73
CA ASP A 85 2.77 -17.32 -10.68
C ASP A 85 2.33 -16.05 -11.44
N ILE A 86 2.99 -15.79 -12.56
CA ILE A 86 2.57 -14.87 -13.64
C ILE A 86 2.54 -15.66 -14.94
#